data_AF-A0A9X3BHD3-F1
#
_entry.id   AF-A0A9X3BHD3-F1
#
_cell.length_a   1.000
_cell.length_b   1.000
_cell.length_c   1.000
_cell.angle_alpha   90.00
_cell.angle_beta   90.00
_cell.angle_gamma   90.00
#
_symmetry.space_group_name_H-M   'P 1'
#
loop_
_entity.id
_entity.type
_entity.pdbx_description
1 polymer ?
#
loop_
_entity_poly.entity_id
_entity_poly.type
_entity_poly.pdbx_seq_one_letter_code
_entity_poly.pdbx_strand_id
1 'polypeptide(L)'
;YAEMRKHKGVTVEQARETIHDVSYFGTMLVHNDMVDGMVSGARHTTAHTVRPAFEIIRTLPDVSTVSSIFFMCLAQEVLAYG
;
A
#
# COMPACT_ATOMS: atom_id res chain seq x y z
N TYR A 1 0.75 0.45 13.86
CA TYR A 1 -0.07 -0.69 13.39
C TYR A 1 -1.08 -1.20 14.43
N ALA A 2 -0.66 -1.62 15.64
CA ALA A 2 -1.58 -2.11 16.68
C ALA A 2 -2.77 -1.16 16.95
N GLU A 3 -2.50 0.12 17.25
CA GLU A 3 -3.56 1.12 17.46
C GLU A 3 -4.47 1.29 16.23
N MET A 4 -3.90 1.36 15.02
CA MET A 4 -4.67 1.51 13.77
C MET A 4 -5.64 0.35 13.54
N ARG A 5 -5.24 -0.87 13.93
CA ARG A 5 -5.99 -2.11 13.72
C ARG A 5 -6.64 -2.64 15.00
N LYS A 6 -6.72 -1.82 16.07
CA LYS A 6 -7.36 -2.16 17.34
C LYS A 6 -8.82 -2.62 17.18
N HIS A 7 -9.56 -2.00 16.25
CA HIS A 7 -10.93 -2.38 15.90
C HIS A 7 -11.05 -3.79 15.30
N LYS A 8 -9.95 -4.38 14.82
CA LYS A 8 -9.86 -5.77 14.36
C LYS A 8 -9.28 -6.73 15.41
N GLY A 9 -9.00 -6.23 16.63
CA GLY A 9 -8.44 -7.05 17.71
C GLY A 9 -6.96 -7.38 17.57
N VAL A 10 -6.20 -6.64 16.75
CA VAL A 10 -4.76 -6.86 16.58
C VAL A 10 -4.02 -6.52 17.88
N THR A 11 -3.30 -7.48 18.44
CA THR A 11 -2.47 -7.27 19.64
C THR A 11 -1.15 -6.59 19.30
N VAL A 12 -0.43 -6.11 20.31
CA VAL A 12 0.90 -5.51 20.13
C VAL A 12 1.89 -6.54 19.57
N GLU A 13 1.83 -7.77 20.05
CA GLU A 13 2.68 -8.89 19.61
C GLU A 13 2.45 -9.20 18.14
N GLN A 14 1.19 -9.37 17.73
CA GLN A 14 0.82 -9.59 16.32
C GLN A 14 1.25 -8.41 15.44
N ALA A 15 1.12 -7.18 15.95
CA ALA A 15 1.56 -6.00 15.23
C ALA A 15 3.08 -5.98 15.04
N ARG A 16 3.87 -6.43 16.03
CA ARG A 16 5.33 -6.54 15.89
C ARG A 16 5.69 -7.54 14.81
N GLU A 17 5.07 -8.72 14.81
CA GLU A 17 5.28 -9.73 13.77
C GLU A 17 4.90 -9.20 12.37
N THR A 18 3.75 -8.52 12.27
CA THR A 18 3.28 -7.96 11.00
C THR A 18 4.23 -6.90 10.44
N ILE A 19 4.74 -6.01 11.29
CA ILE A 19 5.66 -4.94 10.86
C ILE A 19 7.05 -5.46 10.47
N HIS A 20 7.40 -6.70 10.80
CA HIS A 20 8.63 -7.32 10.29
C HIS A 20 8.55 -7.69 8.80
N ASP A 21 7.36 -7.77 8.20
CA ASP A 21 7.24 -7.90 6.75
C ASP A 21 7.71 -6.62 6.05
N VAL A 22 8.50 -6.78 4.99
CA VAL A 22 9.13 -5.65 4.28
C VAL A 22 8.11 -4.70 3.65
N SER A 23 6.97 -5.22 3.19
CA SER A 23 5.93 -4.39 2.57
C SER A 23 5.18 -3.60 3.63
N TYR A 24 4.85 -4.23 4.78
CA TYR A 24 4.27 -3.52 5.93
C TYR A 24 5.22 -2.49 6.52
N PHE A 25 6.50 -2.83 6.68
CA PHE A 25 7.52 -1.91 7.18
C PHE A 25 7.66 -0.69 6.27
N GLY A 26 7.85 -0.91 4.96
CA GLY A 26 7.96 0.17 3.98
C GLY A 26 6.72 1.06 3.95
N THR A 27 5.52 0.46 4.01
CA THR A 27 4.26 1.23 4.05
C THR A 27 4.16 2.09 5.33
N MET A 28 4.62 1.57 6.47
CA MET A 28 4.65 2.34 7.73
C MET A 28 5.63 3.51 7.68
N LEU A 29 6.78 3.36 6.99
CA LEU A 29 7.71 4.47 6.81
C LEU A 29 7.08 5.61 6.00
N VAL A 30 6.35 5.28 4.93
CA VAL A 30 5.58 6.26 4.14
C VAL A 30 4.53 6.95 5.02
N HIS A 31 3.76 6.17 5.79
CA HIS A 31 2.71 6.73 6.65
C HIS A 31 3.24 7.63 7.77
N ASN A 32 4.46 7.40 8.25
CA ASN A 32 5.09 8.20 9.28
C ASN A 32 5.90 9.37 8.70
N ASP A 33 5.69 9.72 7.43
CA ASP A 33 6.40 10.81 6.72
C ASP A 33 7.94 10.69 6.75
N MET A 34 8.46 9.46 6.84
CA MET A 34 9.91 9.20 6.85
C MET A 34 10.47 9.06 5.42
N VAL A 35 9.61 8.74 4.46
CA VAL A 35 9.90 8.60 3.02
C VAL A 35 8.65 9.01 2.22
N ASP A 36 8.84 9.45 0.98
CA ASP A 36 7.73 9.98 0.16
C ASP A 36 6.91 8.90 -0.56
N GLY A 37 7.43 7.68 -0.66
CA GLY A 37 6.74 6.59 -1.37
C GLY A 37 7.45 5.25 -1.28
N MET A 38 6.75 4.20 -1.72
CA MET A 38 7.28 2.84 -1.78
C MET A 38 7.06 2.22 -3.16
N VAL A 39 8.00 1.39 -3.60
CA VAL A 39 7.87 0.55 -4.79
C VAL A 39 8.18 -0.89 -4.39
N SER A 40 7.28 -1.82 -4.69
CA SER A 40 7.42 -3.26 -4.42
C SER A 40 6.88 -4.06 -5.61
N GLY A 41 6.67 -5.36 -5.46
CA GLY A 41 6.09 -6.24 -6.48
C GLY A 41 7.11 -6.95 -7.38
N ALA A 42 8.40 -6.59 -7.33
CA ALA A 42 9.44 -7.28 -8.12
C ALA A 42 9.63 -8.76 -7.73
N ARG A 43 9.41 -9.10 -6.45
CA ARG A 43 9.46 -10.46 -5.91
C ARG A 43 8.25 -10.84 -5.05
N HIS A 44 7.24 -9.97 -5.00
CA HIS A 44 6.04 -10.13 -4.20
C HIS A 44 4.81 -10.06 -5.10
N THR A 45 3.73 -10.73 -4.71
CA THR A 45 2.48 -10.60 -5.46
C THR A 45 1.91 -9.19 -5.33
N THR A 46 1.10 -8.77 -6.32
CA THR A 46 0.36 -7.50 -6.25
C THR A 46 -0.49 -7.42 -4.98
N ALA A 47 -1.19 -8.50 -4.64
CA ALA A 47 -2.02 -8.57 -3.43
C ALA A 47 -1.20 -8.34 -2.15
N HIS A 48 0.00 -8.89 -2.07
CA HIS A 48 0.90 -8.71 -0.93
C HIS A 48 1.40 -7.26 -0.80
N THR A 49 1.61 -6.59 -1.93
CA THR A 49 2.04 -5.17 -1.95
C THR A 49 0.89 -4.23 -1.61
N VAL A 50 -0.31 -4.49 -2.15
CA VAL A 50 -1.45 -3.59 -2.07
C VAL A 50 -2.18 -3.68 -0.72
N ARG A 51 -2.20 -4.86 -0.07
CA ARG A 51 -2.84 -5.05 1.24
C ARG A 51 -2.35 -4.07 2.32
N PRO A 52 -1.04 -3.93 2.60
CA PRO A 52 -0.58 -2.99 3.62
C PRO A 52 -0.89 -1.54 3.26
N ALA A 53 -0.81 -1.16 1.98
CA ALA A 53 -1.18 0.18 1.51
C ALA A 53 -2.63 0.53 1.88
N PHE A 54 -3.57 -0.40 1.70
CA PHE A 54 -4.96 -0.21 2.13
C PHE A 54 -5.17 -0.20 3.64
N GLU A 55 -4.42 -1.00 4.40
CA GLU A 55 -4.60 -1.07 5.85
C GLU A 55 -4.03 0.15 6.56
N ILE A 56 -2.95 0.73 6.03
CA ILE A 56 -2.15 1.78 6.67
C ILE A 56 -2.42 3.16 6.04
N ILE A 57 -2.18 3.32 4.73
CA ILE A 57 -2.27 4.63 4.03
C ILE A 57 -3.73 4.98 3.72
N ARG A 58 -4.50 3.98 3.24
CA ARG A 58 -5.90 4.11 2.82
C ARG A 58 -6.08 5.04 1.61
N THR A 59 -7.32 5.18 1.17
CA THR A 59 -7.74 6.14 0.16
C THR A 59 -7.95 7.53 0.77
N LEU A 60 -8.00 8.55 -0.09
CA LEU A 60 -8.41 9.89 0.30
C LEU A 60 -9.85 9.90 0.82
N PRO A 61 -10.26 10.91 1.62
CA PRO A 61 -11.66 11.13 1.96
C PRO A 61 -12.54 11.14 0.70
N ASP A 62 -13.72 10.52 0.81
CA ASP A 62 -14.71 10.37 -0.27
C ASP A 62 -14.30 9.46 -1.45
N VAL A 63 -13.09 8.88 -1.42
CA VAL A 63 -12.65 7.88 -2.39
C VAL A 63 -12.78 6.47 -1.79
N SER A 64 -13.61 5.62 -2.38
CA SER A 64 -13.87 4.27 -1.86
C SER A 64 -13.07 3.17 -2.54
N THR A 65 -12.44 3.46 -3.68
CA THR A 65 -11.71 2.49 -4.51
C THR A 65 -10.38 3.07 -4.99
N VAL A 66 -9.45 2.19 -5.35
CA VAL A 66 -8.26 2.53 -6.13
C VAL A 66 -8.32 1.78 -7.45
N SER A 67 -7.92 2.45 -8.52
CA SER A 67 -7.77 1.89 -9.85
C SER A 67 -6.28 1.84 -10.22
N SER A 68 -5.95 0.96 -11.16
CA SER A 68 -4.64 0.91 -11.80
C SER A 68 -4.79 1.47 -13.21
N ILE A 69 -3.85 2.28 -13.65
CA ILE A 69 -3.80 2.80 -15.01
C ILE A 69 -2.56 2.25 -15.70
N PHE A 70 -2.73 1.84 -16.95
CA PHE A 70 -1.66 1.56 -17.88
C PHE A 70 -1.55 2.69 -18.90
N PHE A 71 -0.33 3.20 -19.08
CA PHE A 71 -0.02 4.06 -20.21
C PHE A 71 0.35 3.20 -21.42
N MET A 72 -0.43 3.31 -22.49
CA MET A 72 -0.17 2.66 -23.76
C MET A 72 0.49 3.68 -24.68
N CYS A 73 1.81 3.57 -24.86
CA CYS A 73 2.59 4.46 -25.70
C CYS A 73 2.68 3.90 -27.12
N LEU A 74 1.85 4.40 -28.03
CA LEU A 74 1.92 4.10 -29.46
C LEU A 74 2.85 5.09 -30.17
N ALA A 75 3.17 4.82 -31.44
CA ALA A 75 4.15 5.63 -32.18
C ALA A 75 3.78 7.13 -32.31
N GLN A 76 2.49 7.47 -32.27
CA GLN A 76 1.99 8.84 -32.46
C GLN A 76 1.12 9.35 -31.30
N GLU A 77 0.82 8.52 -30.31
CA GLU A 77 -0.09 8.87 -29.22
C GLU A 77 0.21 8.11 -27.94
N VAL A 78 -0.18 8.69 -26.80
CA VAL A 78 -0.14 8.04 -25.49
C VAL A 78 -1.56 7.98 -24.96
N LEU A 79 -2.04 6.76 -24.69
CA LEU A 79 -3.37 6.51 -24.15
C LEU A 79 -3.26 6.07 -22.69
N ALA A 80 -4.26 6.42 -21.87
CA ALA A 80 -4.40 5.94 -20.50
C ALA A 80 -5.59 4.97 -20.41
N TYR A 81 -5.32 3.73 -19.97
CA TYR A 81 -6.33 2.68 -19.77
C TYR A 81 -6.42 2.35 -18.28
N GLY A 82 -7.60 2.45 -17.68
CA GLY A 82 -7.83 2.15 -16.26
C GLY A 82 -9.26 1.76 -15.95
#